data_AF-F4REB0-F1
#
_entry.id   AF-F4REB0-F1
#
_cell.length_a   1.000
_cell.length_b   1.000
_cell.length_c   1.000
_cell.angle_alpha   90.00
_cell.angle_beta   90.00
_cell.angle_gamma   90.00
#
_symmetry.space_group_name_H-M   'P 1'
#
loop_
_entity.id
_entity.type
_entity.pdbx_description
1 polymer ?
#
loop_
_entity_poly.entity_id
_entity_poly.type
_entity_poly.pdbx_seq_one_letter_code
_entity_poly.pdbx_strand_id
1 'polypeptide(L)'
;LVPIRLELEHEHWKLRDTFTWNLKVEPVVTPEQFASHLCEDLILPTQHFLPLIATAIKEQLEDYKIHANFHQHQSTKQNEDKKLRIVINLDIISGSVHLSDRFEWEISEPNNSPEEFAEIYINDLGLSGEFKTAVAHSIREQIEIYVKSLALVEHVHGLPVPNDELRYAFLTGITDPMRTAPVADDHTPFLTLLTPDELDRQEKEHDREARRKRRQTRAR
;
A
#
# COMPACT_ATOMS: atom_id res chain seq x y z
N LEU A 1 -10.27 6.06 0.26
CA LEU A 1 -9.04 6.53 0.95
C LEU A 1 -7.89 6.22 0.03
N VAL A 2 -7.06 7.22 -0.28
CA VAL A 2 -5.88 7.10 -1.14
C VAL A 2 -4.68 6.80 -0.25
N PRO A 3 -3.96 5.68 -0.43
CA PRO A 3 -2.69 5.46 0.26
C PRO A 3 -1.65 6.43 -0.30
N ILE A 4 -1.07 7.26 0.56
CA ILE A 4 -0.03 8.23 0.22
C ILE A 4 1.27 7.76 0.84
N ARG A 5 2.30 7.66 0.00
CA ARG A 5 3.68 7.38 0.42
C ARG A 5 4.57 8.58 0.12
N LEU A 6 5.30 9.04 1.13
CA LEU A 6 6.32 10.08 1.01
C LEU A 6 7.70 9.45 1.15
N GLU A 7 8.56 9.64 0.14
CA GLU A 7 9.97 9.23 0.16
C GLU A 7 10.86 10.37 -0.34
N LEU A 8 10.94 11.43 0.47
CA LEU A 8 11.56 12.69 0.11
C LEU A 8 12.96 12.83 0.74
N GLU A 9 13.88 13.46 0.01
CA GLU A 9 15.25 13.67 0.44
C GLU A 9 15.72 15.05 -0.02
N HIS A 10 16.26 15.83 0.91
CA HIS A 10 16.83 17.14 0.62
C HIS A 10 18.06 17.37 1.51
N GLU A 11 19.22 17.51 0.88
CA GLU A 11 20.52 17.57 1.57
C GLU A 11 20.75 16.39 2.53
N HIS A 12 20.78 16.65 3.84
CA HIS A 12 20.97 15.65 4.89
C HIS A 12 19.65 15.19 5.52
N TRP A 13 18.52 15.79 5.12
CA TRP A 13 17.20 15.45 5.62
C TRP A 13 16.54 14.39 4.75
N LYS A 14 15.93 13.41 5.40
CA LYS A 14 15.10 12.38 4.76
C LYS A 14 13.75 12.36 5.46
N LEU A 15 12.68 12.34 4.67
CA LEU A 15 11.31 12.17 5.15
C LEU A 15 10.75 10.88 4.54
N ARG A 16 10.34 9.97 5.40
CA ARG A 16 9.61 8.75 5.05
C ARG A 16 8.35 8.70 5.87
N ASP A 17 7.22 8.67 5.20
CA ASP A 17 5.92 8.59 5.88
C ASP A 17 4.89 7.92 4.96
N THR A 18 3.91 7.29 5.58
CA THR A 18 2.79 6.64 4.89
C THR A 18 1.49 6.91 5.64
N PHE A 19 0.48 7.37 4.93
CA PHE A 19 -0.83 7.67 5.51
C PHE A 19 -1.93 7.56 4.46
N THR A 20 -3.18 7.56 4.89
CA THR A 20 -4.32 7.56 3.97
C THR A 20 -4.93 8.96 3.83
N TRP A 21 -5.13 9.43 2.61
CA TRP A 21 -5.80 10.68 2.31
C TRP A 21 -7.26 10.48 1.93
N ASN A 22 -8.15 11.33 2.46
CA ASN A 22 -9.55 11.32 2.08
C ASN A 22 -9.78 12.20 0.84
N LEU A 23 -10.01 11.55 -0.31
CA LEU A 23 -10.31 12.23 -1.57
C LEU A 23 -11.77 12.69 -1.60
N LYS A 24 -12.06 13.81 -0.94
CA LYS A 24 -13.34 14.53 -1.05
C LYS A 24 -13.24 15.65 -2.08
N VAL A 25 -14.38 16.01 -2.68
CA VAL A 25 -14.50 17.13 -3.64
C VAL A 25 -14.08 18.45 -2.97
N GLU A 26 -14.47 18.66 -1.71
CA GLU A 26 -14.06 19.80 -0.89
C GLU A 26 -13.23 19.30 0.30
N PRO A 27 -11.89 19.41 0.25
CA PRO A 27 -11.04 18.98 1.35
C PRO A 27 -11.05 20.02 2.49
N VAL A 28 -11.18 19.55 3.73
CA VAL A 28 -11.09 20.42 4.92
C VAL A 28 -9.65 20.91 5.15
N VAL A 29 -8.66 20.11 4.73
CA VAL A 29 -7.23 20.40 4.85
C VAL A 29 -6.60 20.25 3.48
N THR A 30 -5.89 21.26 2.99
CA THR A 30 -5.16 21.17 1.72
C THR A 30 -3.82 20.44 1.89
N PRO A 31 -3.25 19.86 0.82
CA PRO A 31 -1.91 19.29 0.87
C PRO A 31 -0.83 20.26 1.42
N GLU A 32 -0.94 21.57 1.15
CA GLU A 32 -0.04 22.58 1.70
C GLU A 32 -0.21 22.79 3.20
N GLN A 33 -1.46 22.84 3.68
CA GLN A 33 -1.74 22.98 5.11
C GLN A 33 -1.23 21.75 5.87
N PHE A 34 -1.48 20.55 5.34
CA PHE A 34 -0.92 19.32 5.89
C PHE A 34 0.62 19.33 5.87
N ALA A 35 1.23 19.72 4.74
CA ALA A 35 2.68 19.79 4.61
C ALA A 35 3.32 20.80 5.60
N SER A 36 2.66 21.93 5.88
CA SER A 36 3.12 22.89 6.88
C SER A 36 3.15 22.27 8.27
N HIS A 37 2.03 21.67 8.72
CA HIS A 37 1.96 21.02 10.02
C HIS A 37 2.97 19.87 10.14
N LEU A 38 3.10 19.04 9.10
CA LEU A 38 4.08 17.95 9.10
C LEU A 38 5.53 18.46 9.20
N CYS A 39 5.85 19.58 8.55
CA CYS A 39 7.17 20.20 8.71
C CYS A 39 7.40 20.73 10.12
N GLU A 40 6.36 21.30 10.75
CA GLU A 40 6.42 21.79 12.13
C GLU A 40 6.60 20.64 13.13
N ASP A 41 5.80 19.58 13.01
CA ASP A 41 5.82 18.41 13.89
C ASP A 41 7.16 17.66 13.85
N LEU A 42 7.73 17.53 12.65
CA LEU A 42 8.98 16.81 12.41
C LEU A 42 10.22 17.73 12.40
N ILE A 43 10.05 19.03 12.64
CA ILE A 43 11.12 20.04 12.67
C ILE A 43 11.93 20.03 11.36
N LEU A 44 11.23 19.93 10.22
CA LEU A 44 11.85 19.92 8.89
C LEU A 44 12.02 21.34 8.34
N PRO A 45 13.02 21.59 7.46
CA PRO A 45 13.16 22.86 6.76
C PRO A 45 11.95 23.17 5.85
N THR A 46 10.97 23.93 6.36
CA THR A 46 9.68 24.22 5.68
C THR A 46 9.87 24.80 4.28
N GLN A 47 10.86 25.66 4.09
CA GLN A 47 11.17 26.26 2.78
C GLN A 47 11.41 25.22 1.68
N HIS A 48 11.96 24.06 2.04
CA HIS A 48 12.32 23.01 1.11
C HIS A 48 11.30 21.86 1.10
N PHE A 49 10.85 21.41 2.27
CA PHE A 49 9.99 20.23 2.36
C PHE A 49 8.53 20.50 2.05
N LEU A 50 7.99 21.67 2.42
CA LEU A 50 6.59 21.99 2.16
C LEU A 50 6.21 21.85 0.68
N PRO A 51 6.91 22.47 -0.30
CA PRO A 51 6.57 22.31 -1.70
C PRO A 51 6.76 20.87 -2.20
N LEU A 52 7.76 20.14 -1.69
CA LEU A 52 7.99 18.74 -2.07
C LEU A 52 6.86 17.81 -1.59
N ILE A 53 6.45 17.95 -0.33
CA ILE A 53 5.36 17.16 0.27
C ILE A 53 4.05 17.47 -0.45
N ALA A 54 3.70 18.75 -0.59
CA ALA A 54 2.45 19.15 -1.23
C ALA A 54 2.36 18.67 -2.68
N THR A 55 3.47 18.74 -3.43
CA THR A 55 3.53 18.25 -4.82
C THR A 55 3.37 16.73 -4.86
N ALA A 56 4.12 15.98 -4.02
CA ALA A 56 4.07 14.53 -3.97
C ALA A 56 2.66 14.00 -3.61
N ILE A 57 1.96 14.66 -2.68
CA ILE A 57 0.57 14.32 -2.34
C ILE A 57 -0.34 14.57 -3.55
N LYS A 58 -0.26 15.76 -4.17
CA LYS A 58 -1.13 16.12 -5.29
C LYS A 58 -0.95 15.20 -6.49
N GLU A 59 0.28 14.84 -6.83
CA GLU A 59 0.58 13.91 -7.92
C GLU A 59 -0.06 12.54 -7.68
N GLN A 60 0.09 11.99 -6.47
CA GLN A 60 -0.54 10.71 -6.10
C GLN A 60 -2.08 10.79 -6.11
N LEU A 61 -2.65 11.91 -5.65
CA LEU A 61 -4.10 12.10 -5.69
C LEU A 61 -4.64 12.21 -7.12
N GLU A 62 -3.92 12.86 -8.02
CA GLU A 62 -4.33 12.99 -9.42
C GLU A 62 -4.21 11.66 -10.16
N ASP A 63 -3.10 10.94 -9.96
CA ASP A 63 -2.91 9.59 -10.47
C ASP A 63 -4.02 8.65 -9.99
N TYR A 64 -4.36 8.70 -8.71
CA TYR A 64 -5.47 7.91 -8.15
C TYR A 64 -6.81 8.20 -8.84
N LYS A 65 -7.14 9.47 -9.13
CA LYS A 65 -8.42 9.84 -9.78
C LYS A 65 -8.58 9.23 -11.17
N ILE A 66 -7.48 9.14 -11.93
CA ILE A 66 -7.48 8.55 -13.28
C ILE A 66 -7.99 7.10 -13.21
N HIS A 67 -7.59 6.37 -12.17
CA HIS A 67 -7.89 4.93 -12.02
C HIS A 67 -9.10 4.65 -11.12
N ALA A 68 -9.52 5.56 -10.25
CA ALA A 68 -10.67 5.39 -9.37
C ALA A 68 -12.00 5.17 -10.13
N ASN A 69 -12.17 5.83 -11.28
CA ASN A 69 -13.37 5.71 -12.12
C ASN A 69 -13.52 4.30 -12.72
N PHE A 70 -12.40 3.62 -12.95
CA PHE A 70 -12.39 2.26 -13.47
C PHE A 70 -13.00 1.26 -12.48
N HIS A 71 -12.72 1.42 -11.19
CA HIS A 71 -13.27 0.56 -10.14
C HIS A 71 -14.77 0.80 -9.89
N GLN A 72 -15.25 2.04 -10.00
CA GLN A 72 -16.66 2.37 -9.72
C GLN A 72 -17.64 1.85 -10.81
N HIS A 73 -17.23 1.85 -12.08
CA HIS A 73 -18.09 1.43 -13.20
C HIS A 73 -18.27 -0.08 -13.36
N GLN A 74 -17.54 -0.87 -12.57
CA GLN A 74 -17.51 -2.34 -12.68
C GLN A 74 -18.54 -3.08 -11.83
N SER A 75 -19.23 -2.36 -10.94
CA SER A 75 -20.19 -2.91 -9.96
C SER A 75 -21.54 -3.38 -10.54
N THR A 76 -21.75 -3.33 -11.86
CA THR A 76 -23.11 -3.44 -12.43
C THR A 76 -23.51 -4.82 -12.99
N LYS A 77 -22.60 -5.80 -13.11
CA LYS A 77 -22.98 -7.18 -13.52
C LYS A 77 -22.14 -8.23 -12.80
N GLN A 78 -22.76 -8.89 -11.82
CA GLN A 78 -22.21 -10.05 -11.12
C GLN A 78 -22.25 -11.27 -12.05
N ASN A 79 -21.10 -11.62 -12.62
CA ASN A 79 -20.79 -13.02 -12.89
C ASN A 79 -19.94 -13.46 -11.70
N GLU A 80 -20.52 -14.24 -10.78
CA GLU A 80 -19.87 -14.68 -9.53
C GLU A 80 -18.59 -15.50 -9.75
N ASP A 81 -18.38 -16.01 -10.98
CA ASP A 81 -17.32 -16.94 -11.32
C ASP A 81 -15.93 -16.33 -11.49
N LYS A 82 -15.76 -15.00 -11.40
CA LYS A 82 -14.44 -14.35 -11.59
C LYS A 82 -14.05 -13.41 -10.47
N LYS A 83 -13.65 -14.04 -9.37
CA LYS A 83 -12.94 -13.45 -8.24
C LYS A 83 -11.57 -12.91 -8.65
N LEU A 84 -11.22 -11.71 -8.18
CA LEU A 84 -9.93 -11.05 -8.42
C LEU A 84 -9.12 -11.06 -7.12
N ARG A 85 -8.67 -12.25 -6.74
CA ARG A 85 -7.89 -12.45 -5.52
C ARG A 85 -6.42 -12.17 -5.78
N ILE A 86 -5.82 -11.39 -4.88
CA ILE A 86 -4.40 -11.07 -4.88
C ILE A 86 -3.77 -11.56 -3.59
N VAL A 87 -2.45 -11.62 -3.57
CA VAL A 87 -1.69 -11.84 -2.35
C VAL A 87 -1.24 -10.48 -1.82
N ILE A 88 -1.58 -10.19 -0.57
CA ILE A 88 -1.00 -9.09 0.20
C ILE A 88 0.22 -9.63 0.95
N ASN A 89 1.35 -8.96 0.82
CA ASN A 89 2.54 -9.22 1.62
C ASN A 89 2.75 -8.05 2.58
N LEU A 90 2.75 -8.33 3.89
CA LEU A 90 3.13 -7.38 4.92
C LEU A 90 4.61 -7.51 5.21
N ASP A 91 5.30 -6.38 5.24
CA ASP A 91 6.68 -6.22 5.65
C ASP A 91 6.79 -4.85 6.35
N ILE A 92 6.53 -4.83 7.66
CA ILE A 92 6.33 -3.60 8.43
C ILE A 92 7.25 -3.62 9.64
N ILE A 93 8.04 -2.56 9.78
CA ILE A 93 8.89 -2.33 10.95
C ILE A 93 8.34 -1.11 11.69
N SER A 94 7.99 -1.28 12.97
CA SER A 94 7.75 -0.15 13.88
C SER A 94 8.52 -0.34 15.18
N GLY A 95 9.32 0.66 15.54
CA GLY A 95 10.27 0.56 16.65
C GLY A 95 11.26 -0.59 16.43
N SER A 96 11.29 -1.53 17.37
CA SER A 96 12.12 -2.75 17.29
C SER A 96 11.36 -3.99 16.84
N VAL A 97 10.08 -3.85 16.45
CA VAL A 97 9.24 -4.98 16.04
C VAL A 97 9.15 -5.01 14.53
N HIS A 98 9.45 -6.16 13.95
CA HIS A 98 9.25 -6.45 12.53
C HIS A 98 8.14 -7.49 12.38
N LEU A 99 7.10 -7.09 11.64
CA LEU A 99 5.95 -7.90 11.26
C LEU A 99 6.08 -8.28 9.80
N SER A 100 6.12 -9.58 9.53
CA SER A 100 5.98 -10.15 8.19
C SER A 100 4.79 -11.09 8.14
N ASP A 101 3.96 -10.97 7.11
CA ASP A 101 2.83 -11.89 6.88
C ASP A 101 2.43 -11.89 5.40
N ARG A 102 1.66 -12.88 5.00
CA ARG A 102 1.09 -13.00 3.67
C ARG A 102 -0.33 -13.56 3.77
N PHE A 103 -1.27 -12.87 3.15
CA PHE A 103 -2.66 -13.34 3.07
C PHE A 103 -3.31 -12.98 1.76
N GLU A 104 -4.42 -13.65 1.47
CA GLU A 104 -5.17 -13.45 0.22
C GLU A 104 -6.22 -12.36 0.42
N TRP A 105 -6.36 -11.47 -0.56
CA TRP A 105 -7.33 -10.38 -0.53
C TRP A 105 -8.16 -10.37 -1.81
N GLU A 106 -9.48 -10.33 -1.68
CA GLU A 106 -10.38 -10.17 -2.82
C GLU A 106 -10.61 -8.68 -3.06
N ILE A 107 -10.13 -8.16 -4.20
CA ILE A 107 -10.22 -6.72 -4.50
C ILE A 107 -11.61 -6.30 -5.00
N SER A 108 -12.39 -7.24 -5.54
CA SER A 108 -13.71 -6.94 -6.12
C SER A 108 -14.85 -6.93 -5.10
N GLU A 109 -14.61 -7.37 -3.86
CA GLU A 109 -15.59 -7.40 -2.79
C GLU A 109 -15.65 -6.03 -2.07
N PRO A 110 -16.73 -5.24 -2.27
CA PRO A 110 -16.82 -3.90 -1.72
C PRO A 110 -16.91 -3.85 -0.18
N ASN A 111 -17.30 -4.95 0.47
CA ASN A 111 -17.38 -5.01 1.93
C ASN A 111 -16.03 -5.29 2.59
N ASN A 112 -14.97 -5.60 1.82
CA ASN A 112 -13.65 -5.81 2.38
C ASN A 112 -13.00 -4.47 2.76
N SER A 113 -12.99 -4.17 4.06
CA SER A 113 -12.40 -2.94 4.62
C SER A 113 -10.98 -3.20 5.19
N PRO A 114 -9.92 -2.60 4.59
CA PRO A 114 -8.56 -2.72 5.13
C PRO A 114 -8.41 -2.21 6.57
N GLU A 115 -9.12 -1.15 6.95
CA GLU A 115 -9.06 -0.59 8.30
C GLU A 115 -9.71 -1.49 9.36
N GLU A 116 -10.84 -2.14 9.01
CA GLU A 116 -11.50 -3.09 9.91
C GLU A 116 -10.68 -4.35 10.08
N PHE A 117 -10.13 -4.88 8.97
CA PHE A 117 -9.20 -5.99 9.02
C PHE A 117 -7.97 -5.66 9.89
N ALA A 118 -7.33 -4.50 9.65
CA ALA A 118 -6.14 -4.10 10.38
C ALA A 118 -6.41 -3.94 11.89
N GLU A 119 -7.57 -3.41 12.29
CA GLU A 119 -7.97 -3.31 13.70
C GLU A 119 -8.05 -4.69 14.36
N ILE A 120 -8.74 -5.66 13.75
CA ILE A 120 -8.88 -7.00 14.32
C ILE A 120 -7.51 -7.69 14.35
N TYR A 121 -6.79 -7.62 13.24
CA TYR A 121 -5.51 -8.29 13.05
C TYR A 121 -4.45 -7.87 14.08
N ILE A 122 -4.28 -6.57 14.34
CA ILE A 122 -3.30 -6.12 15.34
C ILE A 122 -3.74 -6.45 16.77
N ASN A 123 -5.05 -6.44 17.05
CA ASN A 123 -5.59 -6.77 18.37
C ASN A 123 -5.35 -8.25 18.69
N ASP A 124 -5.55 -9.14 17.70
CA ASP A 124 -5.27 -10.56 17.83
C ASP A 124 -3.78 -10.84 18.07
N LEU A 125 -2.89 -10.03 17.51
CA LEU A 125 -1.43 -10.13 17.70
C LEU A 125 -0.89 -9.35 18.91
N GLY A 126 -1.72 -8.55 19.58
CA GLY A 126 -1.30 -7.70 20.70
C GLY A 126 -0.31 -6.59 20.31
N LEU A 127 -0.39 -6.08 19.09
CA LEU A 127 0.49 -5.03 18.57
C LEU A 127 0.02 -3.62 18.94
N SER A 128 0.93 -2.64 18.88
CA SER A 128 0.60 -1.23 19.12
C SER A 128 -0.28 -0.67 17.99
N GLY A 129 -1.03 0.41 18.29
CA GLY A 129 -1.91 1.07 17.33
C GLY A 129 -1.20 1.65 16.10
N GLU A 130 0.12 1.84 16.14
CA GLU A 130 0.93 2.26 14.98
C GLU A 130 0.90 1.23 13.84
N PHE A 131 0.80 -0.06 14.17
CA PHE A 131 0.66 -1.11 13.16
C PHE A 131 -0.68 -1.04 12.44
N LYS A 132 -1.74 -0.50 13.07
CA LYS A 132 -3.06 -0.40 12.44
C LYS A 132 -2.99 0.35 11.12
N THR A 133 -2.40 1.54 11.16
CA THR A 133 -2.32 2.45 10.01
C THR A 133 -1.36 1.90 8.97
N ALA A 134 -0.23 1.31 9.39
CA ALA A 134 0.74 0.70 8.50
C ALA A 134 0.16 -0.52 7.75
N VAL A 135 -0.57 -1.41 8.42
CA VAL A 135 -1.22 -2.58 7.82
C VAL A 135 -2.30 -2.14 6.83
N ALA A 136 -3.21 -1.26 7.26
CA ALA A 136 -4.28 -0.75 6.38
C ALA A 136 -3.71 -0.04 5.14
N HIS A 137 -2.66 0.77 5.32
CA HIS A 137 -1.96 1.41 4.21
C HIS A 137 -1.35 0.39 3.24
N SER A 138 -0.60 -0.60 3.76
CA SER A 138 0.06 -1.63 2.94
C SER A 138 -0.94 -2.42 2.08
N ILE A 139 -2.09 -2.78 2.66
CA ILE A 139 -3.18 -3.44 1.92
C ILE A 139 -3.69 -2.53 0.80
N ARG A 140 -4.01 -1.26 1.11
CA ARG A 140 -4.54 -0.31 0.12
C ARG A 140 -3.58 -0.04 -1.02
N GLU A 141 -2.30 0.14 -0.71
CA GLU A 141 -1.26 0.40 -1.70
C GLU A 141 -1.12 -0.78 -2.68
N GLN A 142 -1.09 -2.01 -2.15
CA GLN A 142 -1.05 -3.20 -2.99
C GLN A 142 -2.30 -3.34 -3.85
N ILE A 143 -3.50 -3.12 -3.30
CA ILE A 143 -4.75 -3.11 -4.09
C ILE A 143 -4.66 -2.09 -5.24
N GLU A 144 -4.19 -0.88 -4.95
CA GLU A 144 -4.09 0.19 -5.95
C GLU A 144 -3.18 -0.19 -7.12
N ILE A 145 -2.07 -0.88 -6.89
CA ILE A 145 -1.18 -1.38 -7.96
C ILE A 145 -1.95 -2.28 -8.95
N TYR A 146 -2.77 -3.20 -8.44
CA TYR A 146 -3.58 -4.08 -9.28
C TYR A 146 -4.71 -3.34 -9.99
N VAL A 147 -5.39 -2.41 -9.30
CA VAL A 147 -6.44 -1.57 -9.91
C VAL A 147 -5.88 -0.74 -11.06
N LYS A 148 -4.70 -0.13 -10.88
CA LYS A 148 -3.99 0.60 -11.94
C LYS A 148 -3.65 -0.30 -13.12
N SER A 149 -3.13 -1.49 -12.83
CA SER A 149 -2.76 -2.46 -13.87
C SER A 149 -3.96 -2.95 -14.68
N LEU A 150 -5.11 -3.18 -14.02
CA LEU A 150 -6.36 -3.52 -14.69
C LEU A 150 -6.89 -2.36 -15.55
N ALA A 151 -6.80 -1.13 -15.05
CA ALA A 151 -7.21 0.06 -15.79
C ALA A 151 -6.36 0.29 -17.05
N LEU A 152 -5.04 0.06 -16.96
CA LEU A 152 -4.11 0.18 -18.09
C LEU A 152 -4.41 -0.80 -19.23
N VAL A 153 -4.96 -1.98 -18.92
CA VAL A 153 -5.37 -2.98 -19.93
C VAL A 153 -6.84 -2.88 -20.30
N GLU A 154 -7.53 -1.82 -19.84
CA GLU A 154 -8.96 -1.58 -20.06
C GLU A 154 -9.83 -2.81 -19.71
N HIS A 155 -9.49 -3.52 -18.63
CA HIS A 155 -10.20 -4.74 -18.24
C HIS A 155 -11.68 -4.43 -17.94
N VAL A 156 -12.56 -5.34 -18.35
CA VAL A 156 -14.00 -5.24 -18.08
C VAL A 156 -14.38 -6.31 -17.07
N HIS A 157 -15.03 -5.91 -15.99
CA HIS A 157 -15.47 -6.81 -14.93
C HIS A 157 -16.26 -8.01 -15.47
N GLY A 158 -15.97 -9.21 -14.96
CA GLY A 158 -16.55 -10.46 -15.43
C GLY A 158 -15.94 -11.04 -16.71
N LEU A 159 -15.11 -10.29 -17.44
CA LEU A 159 -14.29 -10.84 -18.52
C LEU A 159 -12.94 -11.35 -17.99
N PRO A 160 -12.30 -12.31 -18.70
CA PRO A 160 -10.93 -12.70 -18.36
C PRO A 160 -9.99 -11.50 -18.48
N VAL A 161 -8.98 -11.45 -17.62
CA VAL A 161 -7.92 -10.44 -17.72
C VAL A 161 -7.19 -10.63 -19.07
N PRO A 162 -7.15 -9.59 -19.95
CA PRO A 162 -6.63 -9.74 -21.32
C PRO A 162 -5.12 -10.01 -21.38
N ASN A 163 -4.37 -9.48 -20.43
CA ASN A 163 -2.91 -9.65 -20.36
C ASN A 163 -2.58 -10.89 -19.52
N ASP A 164 -1.80 -11.82 -20.10
CA ASP A 164 -1.43 -13.08 -19.47
C ASP A 164 -0.58 -12.87 -18.20
N GLU A 165 0.41 -11.98 -18.22
CA GLU A 165 1.28 -11.68 -17.08
C GLU A 165 0.46 -11.14 -15.90
N LEU A 166 -0.42 -10.17 -16.17
CA LEU A 166 -1.34 -9.64 -15.17
C LEU A 166 -2.32 -10.70 -14.68
N ARG A 167 -2.83 -11.56 -15.57
CA ARG A 167 -3.72 -12.67 -15.20
C ARG A 167 -3.03 -13.66 -14.26
N TYR A 168 -1.76 -13.97 -14.49
CA TYR A 168 -0.97 -14.86 -13.62
C TYR A 168 -0.63 -14.24 -12.26
N ALA A 169 -0.73 -12.92 -12.12
CA ALA A 169 -0.57 -12.25 -10.84
C ALA A 169 -1.81 -12.40 -9.92
N PHE A 170 -2.99 -12.72 -10.50
CA PHE A 170 -4.19 -13.07 -9.72
C PHE A 170 -4.21 -14.55 -9.34
N LEU A 171 -4.73 -14.84 -8.15
CA LEU A 171 -4.93 -16.20 -7.68
C LEU A 171 -6.06 -16.87 -8.44
N THR A 172 -5.87 -18.15 -8.75
CA THR A 172 -6.92 -19.00 -9.36
C THR A 172 -8.07 -19.24 -8.39
N GLY A 173 -9.19 -19.78 -8.87
CA GLY A 173 -10.30 -20.18 -8.01
C GLY A 173 -9.87 -21.21 -6.95
N ILE A 174 -10.47 -21.14 -5.77
CA ILE A 174 -10.20 -22.10 -4.69
C ILE A 174 -10.71 -23.47 -5.13
N THR A 175 -9.81 -24.42 -5.32
CA THR A 175 -10.14 -25.82 -5.60
C THR A 175 -10.15 -26.67 -4.33
N ASP A 176 -9.28 -26.33 -3.37
CA ASP A 176 -9.18 -26.97 -2.06
C ASP A 176 -9.15 -25.89 -0.97
N PRO A 177 -10.06 -25.92 0.03
CA PRO A 177 -10.02 -24.98 1.14
C PRO A 177 -8.83 -25.21 2.09
N MET A 178 -8.18 -26.37 2.06
CA MET A 178 -7.05 -26.68 2.93
C MET A 178 -5.73 -26.27 2.29
N ARG A 179 -4.90 -25.52 3.03
CA ARG A 179 -3.52 -25.25 2.63
C ARG A 179 -2.63 -26.43 2.98
N THR A 180 -1.67 -26.72 2.11
CA THR A 180 -0.57 -27.64 2.44
C THR A 180 0.35 -26.98 3.48
N ALA A 181 1.07 -27.79 4.27
CA ALA A 181 1.91 -27.27 5.35
C ALA A 181 2.90 -26.16 4.91
N PRO A 182 3.66 -26.29 3.81
CA PRO A 182 4.58 -25.23 3.39
C PRO A 182 3.86 -23.92 3.03
N VAL A 183 2.67 -24.01 2.42
CA VAL A 183 1.90 -22.82 2.06
C VAL A 183 1.27 -22.19 3.30
N ALA A 184 0.88 -22.99 4.29
CA ALA A 184 0.36 -22.48 5.57
C ALA A 184 1.44 -21.74 6.37
N ASP A 185 2.68 -22.26 6.39
CA ASP A 185 3.82 -21.61 7.05
C ASP A 185 4.17 -20.25 6.43
N ASP A 186 3.89 -20.07 5.13
CA ASP A 186 4.06 -18.80 4.45
C ASP A 186 2.87 -17.84 4.63
N HIS A 187 1.69 -18.32 5.08
CA HIS A 187 0.47 -17.52 5.27
C HIS A 187 0.08 -17.40 6.74
N THR A 188 1.07 -17.06 7.56
CA THR A 188 0.91 -16.82 8.99
C THR A 188 1.75 -15.62 9.42
N PRO A 189 1.26 -14.80 10.37
CA PRO A 189 2.03 -13.71 10.91
C PRO A 189 3.30 -14.22 11.60
N PHE A 190 4.40 -13.55 11.33
CA PHE A 190 5.68 -13.76 11.98
C PHE A 190 6.19 -12.43 12.55
N LEU A 191 6.46 -12.43 13.86
CA LEU A 191 6.94 -11.27 14.60
C LEU A 191 8.36 -11.52 15.06
N THR A 192 9.27 -10.59 14.73
CA THR A 192 10.64 -10.62 15.19
C THR A 192 11.01 -9.33 15.92
N LEU A 193 11.84 -9.47 16.96
CA LEU A 193 12.45 -8.33 17.63
C LEU A 193 13.81 -8.09 17.02
N LEU A 194 13.98 -6.90 16.45
CA LEU A 194 15.21 -6.47 15.81
C LEU A 194 16.12 -5.82 16.84
N THR A 195 17.39 -6.19 16.78
CA THR A 195 18.47 -5.46 17.46
C THR A 195 18.75 -4.13 16.75
N PRO A 196 19.37 -3.15 17.42
CA PRO A 196 19.77 -1.90 16.77
C PRO A 196 20.64 -2.11 15.53
N ASP A 197 21.55 -3.10 15.55
CA ASP A 197 22.41 -3.42 14.41
C ASP A 197 21.64 -4.00 13.22
N GLU A 198 20.59 -4.80 13.47
CA GLU A 198 19.71 -5.35 12.43
C GLU A 198 18.84 -4.26 11.81
N LEU A 199 18.29 -3.36 12.64
CA LEU A 199 17.53 -2.21 12.19
C LEU A 199 18.39 -1.31 11.29
N ASP A 200 19.62 -1.03 11.70
CA ASP A 200 20.62 -0.28 10.94
C ASP A 200 20.94 -0.92 9.58
N ARG A 201 20.99 -2.26 9.54
CA ARG A 201 21.24 -3.01 8.30
C ARG A 201 20.04 -2.91 7.36
N GLN A 202 18.83 -3.12 7.87
CA GLN A 202 17.59 -3.00 7.08
C GLN A 202 17.41 -1.60 6.51
N GLU A 203 17.70 -0.55 7.29
CA GLU A 203 17.62 0.83 6.79
C GLU A 203 18.62 1.07 5.64
N LYS A 204 19.85 0.56 5.75
CA LYS A 204 20.88 0.64 4.71
C LYS A 204 20.51 -0.15 3.45
N GLU A 205 19.88 -1.31 3.61
CA GLU A 205 19.39 -2.12 2.50
C GLU A 205 18.26 -1.42 1.76
N HIS A 206 17.28 -0.89 2.50
CA HIS A 206 16.19 -0.11 1.93
C HIS A 206 16.69 1.14 1.19
N ASP A 207 17.69 1.85 1.74
CA ASP A 207 18.37 2.98 1.08
C ASP A 207 18.98 2.58 -0.28
N ARG A 208 19.59 1.39 -0.36
CA ARG A 208 20.19 0.87 -1.61
C ARG A 208 19.10 0.54 -2.63
N GLU A 209 18.01 -0.07 -2.20
CA GLU A 209 16.88 -0.41 -3.07
C GLU A 209 16.17 0.82 -3.60
N ALA A 210 15.90 1.82 -2.76
CA ALA A 210 15.31 3.08 -3.16
C ALA A 210 16.17 3.79 -4.23
N ARG A 211 17.50 3.81 -4.04
CA ARG A 211 18.44 4.34 -5.05
C ARG A 211 18.40 3.54 -6.35
N ARG A 212 18.25 2.22 -6.28
CA ARG A 212 18.13 1.35 -7.46
C ARG A 212 16.84 1.64 -8.22
N LYS A 213 15.70 1.74 -7.53
CA LYS A 213 14.39 2.09 -8.11
C LYS A 213 14.44 3.45 -8.81
N ARG A 214 14.94 4.50 -8.15
CA ARG A 214 15.10 5.86 -8.73
C ARG A 214 15.92 5.88 -10.03
N ARG A 215 16.91 4.99 -10.17
CA ARG A 215 17.71 4.88 -11.41
C ARG A 215 16.94 4.21 -12.54
N GLN A 216 16.08 3.24 -12.25
CA GLN A 216 15.25 2.55 -13.25
C GLN A 216 14.16 3.46 -13.81
N THR A 217 13.51 4.27 -12.97
CA THR A 217 12.45 5.19 -13.41
C THR A 217 12.96 6.33 -14.29
N ARG A 218 14.24 6.71 -14.18
CA ARG A 218 14.88 7.74 -15.03
C ARG A 218 15.41 7.20 -16.37
N ALA A 219 15.49 5.88 -16.52
CA ALA A 219 16.01 5.22 -17.72
C ALA A 219 14.91 4.76 -18.69
N ARG A 220 13.64 5.00 -18.35
CA ARG A 220 12.47 4.87 -19.22
C ARG A 220 11.95 6.25 -19.57
#